data_AF-A0A925RHY1-F1
#
_entry.id   AF-A0A925RHY1-F1
#
_cell.length_a   1.000
_cell.length_b   1.000
_cell.length_c   1.000
_cell.angle_alpha   90.00
_cell.angle_beta   90.00
_cell.angle_gamma   90.00
#
_symmetry.space_group_name_H-M   'P 1'
#
loop_
_entity.id
_entity.type
_entity.pdbx_description
1 polymer ?
#
loop_
_entity_poly.entity_id
_entity_poly.type
_entity_poly.pdbx_seq_one_letter_code
_entity_poly.pdbx_strand_id
1 'polypeptide(L)'
;KPDAANQLRLYLTKRGFVNVYVSSDWSDKQSQTQIIAQQGDLGGAATLKRLLGLGRVEADSTGDLESDLTIRLGNDWTVPTN
;
A
#
# COMPACT_ATOMS: atom_id res chain seq x y z
N LYS A 1 -9.58 -7.58 5.63
CA LYS A 1 -10.58 -7.67 4.53
C LYS A 1 -9.90 -8.33 3.32
N PRO A 2 -10.00 -9.67 3.16
CA PRO A 2 -9.21 -10.39 2.17
C PRO A 2 -9.47 -9.95 0.71
N ASP A 3 -10.68 -9.49 0.39
CA ASP A 3 -11.01 -8.95 -0.93
C ASP A 3 -10.24 -7.67 -1.28
N ALA A 4 -10.13 -6.73 -0.35
CA ALA A 4 -9.55 -5.43 -0.62
C ALA A 4 -8.05 -5.51 -0.93
N ALA A 5 -7.31 -6.33 -0.17
CA ALA A 5 -5.88 -6.56 -0.39
C ALA A 5 -5.62 -7.25 -1.74
N ASN A 6 -6.44 -8.24 -2.09
CA ASN A 6 -6.33 -8.92 -3.38
C ASN A 6 -6.70 -8.01 -4.56
N GLN A 7 -7.71 -7.16 -4.42
CA GLN A 7 -8.07 -6.16 -5.44
C GLN A 7 -6.93 -5.17 -5.67
N LEU A 8 -6.33 -4.63 -4.59
CA LEU A 8 -5.17 -3.76 -4.69
C LEU A 8 -3.98 -4.47 -5.34
N ARG A 9 -3.69 -5.71 -4.95
CA ARG A 9 -2.61 -6.50 -5.56
C ARG A 9 -2.80 -6.60 -7.07
N LEU A 10 -3.99 -7.01 -7.52
CA LEU A 10 -4.32 -7.12 -8.95
C LEU A 10 -4.22 -5.79 -9.68
N TYR A 11 -4.69 -4.71 -9.05
CA TYR A 11 -4.63 -3.36 -9.60
C TYR A 11 -3.17 -2.90 -9.81
N LEU A 12 -2.29 -3.11 -8.83
CA LEU A 12 -0.88 -2.78 -8.94
C LEU A 12 -0.16 -3.65 -9.98
N THR A 13 -0.40 -4.97 -9.99
CA THR A 13 0.17 -5.87 -11.00
C THR A 13 -0.21 -5.45 -12.42
N LYS A 14 -1.47 -5.06 -12.66
CA LYS A 14 -1.92 -4.57 -13.98
C LYS A 14 -1.21 -3.30 -14.44
N ARG A 15 -0.60 -2.54 -13.54
CA ARG A 15 0.16 -1.32 -13.84
C ARG A 15 1.66 -1.50 -13.84
N GLY A 16 2.13 -2.76 -13.83
CA GLY A 16 3.54 -3.10 -13.99
C GLY A 16 4.34 -3.12 -12.68
N PHE A 17 3.68 -3.00 -11.52
CA PHE A 17 4.36 -3.25 -10.24
C PHE A 17 4.70 -4.73 -10.13
N VAL A 18 5.95 -5.01 -9.74
CA VAL A 18 6.48 -6.36 -9.56
C VAL A 18 6.50 -6.72 -8.08
N ASN A 19 6.60 -8.02 -7.78
CA ASN A 19 6.68 -8.54 -6.41
C ASN A 19 5.56 -8.04 -5.47
N VAL A 20 4.34 -7.87 -6.01
CA VAL A 20 3.19 -7.44 -5.21
C VAL A 20 2.54 -8.65 -4.56
N TYR A 21 2.66 -8.75 -3.23
CA TYR A 21 2.05 -9.81 -2.43
C TYR A 21 1.23 -9.23 -1.28
N VAL A 22 0.36 -10.05 -0.70
CA VAL A 22 -0.40 -9.72 0.51
C VAL A 22 0.32 -10.39 1.68
N SER A 23 0.87 -9.59 2.59
CA SER A 23 1.44 -10.08 3.84
C SER A 23 0.33 -10.42 4.85
N SER A 24 0.68 -11.14 5.93
CA SER A 24 -0.26 -11.58 6.97
C SER A 24 -1.06 -10.42 7.57
N ASP A 25 -2.31 -10.70 7.96
CA ASP A 25 -3.22 -9.69 8.51
C ASP A 25 -2.61 -9.02 9.76
N TRP A 26 -2.39 -7.70 9.66
CA TRP A 26 -2.07 -6.87 10.82
C TRP A 26 -3.34 -6.71 11.67
N SER A 27 -3.24 -6.94 12.98
CA SER A 27 -4.41 -6.89 13.87
C SER A 27 -4.98 -5.48 14.04
N ASP A 28 -4.17 -4.45 13.77
CA ASP A 28 -4.55 -3.05 13.95
C ASP A 28 -5.47 -2.55 12.83
N LYS A 29 -6.67 -2.13 13.22
CA LYS A 29 -7.59 -1.43 12.32
C LYS A 29 -7.09 -0.03 12.07
N GLN A 30 -6.72 0.25 10.81
CA GLN A 30 -6.33 1.60 10.39
C GLN A 30 -7.54 2.37 9.88
N SER A 31 -7.68 3.63 10.31
CA SER A 31 -8.74 4.51 9.77
C SER A 31 -8.40 5.00 8.36
N GLN A 32 -7.11 5.24 8.09
CA GLN A 32 -6.59 5.71 6.82
C GLN A 32 -5.58 4.71 6.25
N THR A 33 -5.52 4.65 4.92
CA THR A 33 -4.55 3.83 4.21
C THR A 33 -3.16 4.44 4.35
N GLN A 34 -2.18 3.63 4.74
CA GLN A 34 -0.79 4.07 4.92
C GLN A 34 0.06 3.51 3.79
N ILE A 35 0.95 4.35 3.27
CA ILE A 35 1.96 3.99 2.28
C ILE A 35 3.30 4.23 2.96
N ILE A 36 3.95 3.14 3.35
CA ILE A 36 5.16 3.16 4.16
C ILE A 36 6.35 2.94 3.23
N ALA A 37 7.24 3.92 3.16
CA ALA A 37 8.46 3.87 2.38
C ALA A 37 9.57 3.17 3.17
N GLN A 38 10.11 2.08 2.63
CA GLN A 38 11.28 1.45 3.20
C GLN A 38 12.55 2.16 2.74
N GLN A 39 13.55 2.21 3.62
CA GLN A 39 14.84 2.85 3.38
C GLN A 39 14.77 4.32 2.91
N GLY A 40 13.64 4.99 3.14
CA GLY A 40 13.44 6.38 2.74
C GLY A 40 13.04 6.60 1.28
N ASP A 41 12.53 5.58 0.55
CA ASP A 41 11.96 5.77 -0.81
C ASP A 41 10.62 6.54 -0.79
N LEU A 42 10.69 7.80 -0.39
CA LEU A 42 9.57 8.73 -0.39
C LEU A 42 9.07 9.03 -1.80
N GLY A 43 9.91 8.89 -2.82
CA GLY A 43 9.56 9.12 -4.23
C GLY A 43 8.60 8.05 -4.75
N GLY A 44 8.91 6.78 -4.48
CA GLY A 44 8.03 5.65 -4.75
C GLY A 44 6.71 5.78 -3.99
N ALA A 45 6.77 6.08 -2.70
CA ALA A 45 5.56 6.25 -1.87
C ALA A 45 4.66 7.40 -2.35
N ALA A 46 5.23 8.55 -2.72
CA ALA A 46 4.47 9.68 -3.26
C ALA A 46 3.84 9.36 -4.62
N THR A 47 4.53 8.62 -5.47
CA THR A 47 4.01 8.15 -6.75
C THR A 47 2.83 7.21 -6.55
N LEU A 48 2.95 6.28 -5.62
CA LEU A 48 1.87 5.36 -5.26
C LEU A 48 0.67 6.10 -4.65
N LYS A 49 0.89 7.09 -3.77
CA LYS A 49 -0.20 7.92 -3.24
C LYS A 49 -0.98 8.62 -4.35
N ARG A 50 -0.28 9.22 -5.33
CA ARG A 50 -0.93 9.86 -6.49
C ARG A 50 -1.71 8.86 -7.33
N LEU A 51 -1.18 7.64 -7.48
CA LEU A 51 -1.81 6.56 -8.23
C LEU A 51 -3.09 6.02 -7.56
N LEU A 52 -3.11 5.99 -6.23
CA LEU A 52 -4.26 5.54 -5.44
C LEU A 52 -5.27 6.66 -5.20
N GLY A 53 -4.85 7.92 -5.21
CA GLY A 53 -5.70 9.08 -4.92
C GLY A 53 -6.11 9.21 -3.45
N LEU A 54 -5.59 8.35 -2.57
CA LEU A 54 -5.92 8.28 -1.15
C LEU A 54 -4.69 7.89 -0.31
N GLY A 55 -4.87 7.92 1.00
CA GLY A 55 -3.87 7.52 1.98
C GLY A 55 -2.78 8.55 2.26
N ARG A 56 -1.89 8.20 3.19
CA ARG A 56 -0.78 9.04 3.66
C ARG A 56 0.56 8.35 3.48
N VAL A 57 1.59 9.12 3.17
CA VAL A 57 2.97 8.63 3.07
C VAL A 57 3.63 8.70 4.44
N GLU A 58 4.26 7.63 4.84
CA GLU A 58 5.07 7.52 6.05
C GLU A 58 6.48 7.06 5.68
N ALA A 59 7.50 7.75 6.20
CA ALA A 59 8.86 7.24 6.22
C ALA A 59 9.04 6.52 7.55
N ASP A 60 8.72 5.23 7.59
CA ASP A 60 8.87 4.42 8.78
C ASP A 60 9.40 3.04 8.40
N SER A 61 10.26 2.46 9.25
CA SER A 61 10.83 1.12 9.05
C SER A 61 9.94 0.02 9.65
N THR A 62 8.68 0.34 9.96
CA THR A 62 7.70 -0.60 10.52
C THR A 62 6.93 -1.41 9.47
N GLY A 63 7.18 -1.19 8.17
CA GLY A 63 6.64 -2.02 7.09
C GLY A 63 7.34 -3.37 6.96
N ASP A 64 7.07 -4.10 5.88
CA ASP A 64 7.81 -5.31 5.51
C ASP A 64 9.23 -4.94 5.06
N LEU A 65 10.24 -5.48 5.74
CA LEU A 65 11.66 -5.16 5.53
C LEU A 65 12.20 -5.65 4.19
N GLU A 66 11.54 -6.62 3.55
CA GLU A 66 11.92 -7.16 2.23
C GLU A 66 11.22 -6.42 1.08
N SER A 67 10.41 -5.41 1.38
CA SER A 67 9.69 -4.60 0.39
C SER A 67 10.32 -3.21 0.24
N ASP A 68 10.19 -2.58 -0.93
CA ASP A 68 10.49 -1.15 -1.09
C ASP A 68 9.35 -0.28 -0.52
N LEU A 69 8.12 -0.79 -0.62
CA LEU A 69 6.89 -0.11 -0.20
C LEU A 69 5.95 -1.09 0.49
N THR A 70 5.42 -0.70 1.65
CA THR A 70 4.35 -1.43 2.32
C THR A 70 3.06 -0.61 2.29
N ILE A 71 1.94 -1.26 1.97
CA ILE A 71 0.62 -0.62 1.96
C ILE A 71 -0.24 -1.25 3.05
N ARG A 72 -0.65 -0.45 4.03
CA ARG A 72 -1.64 -0.89 5.04
C ARG A 72 -2.99 -0.29 4.70
N LEU A 73 -3.94 -1.15 4.36
CA LEU A 73 -5.29 -0.73 3.96
C LEU A 73 -6.09 -0.24 5.16
N GLY A 74 -6.57 0.99 5.08
CA GLY A 74 -7.48 1.58 6.06
C GLY A 74 -8.96 1.38 5.71
N ASN A 75 -9.82 1.91 6.56
CA ASN A 75 -11.27 1.95 6.32
C ASN A 75 -11.67 2.87 5.16
N ASP A 76 -10.81 3.81 4.80
CA ASP A 76 -10.91 4.70 3.64
C ASP A 76 -10.67 4.01 2.30
N TRP A 77 -10.20 2.76 2.30
CA TRP A 77 -9.90 2.04 1.07
C TRP A 77 -11.14 1.84 0.19
N THR A 78 -11.03 2.31 -1.03
CA THR A 78 -11.95 2.03 -2.14
C THR A 78 -11.14 1.61 -3.36
N VAL A 79 -11.65 0.67 -4.15
CA VAL A 79 -11.00 0.28 -5.41
C VAL A 79 -10.87 1.53 -6.30
N PRO A 80 -9.65 1.91 -6.71
CA PRO A 80 -9.50 3.06 -7.58
C PRO A 80 -10.08 2.76 -8.96
N THR A 81 -10.89 3.67 -9.50
CA THR A 81 -11.65 3.50 -10.75
C THR A 81 -10.96 4.04 -12.01
N ASN A 82 -9.66 4.36 -11.95
CA ASN A 82 -8.92 4.97 -13.07
C ASN A 82 -8.37 3.96 -14.07
#